data_AF-A0A839NTF9-F1
#
_entry.id   AF-A0A839NTF9-F1
#
_cell.length_a   1.000
_cell.length_b   1.000
_cell.length_c   1.000
_cell.angle_alpha   90.00
_cell.angle_beta   90.00
_cell.angle_gamma   90.00
#
_symmetry.space_group_name_H-M   'P 1'
#
loop_
_entity.id
_entity.type
_entity.pdbx_description
1 polymer ?
#
loop_
_entity_poly.entity_id
_entity_poly.type
_entity_poly.pdbx_seq_one_letter_code
_entity_poly.pdbx_strand_id
1 'polypeptide(L)'
;MSDLLRMLAASAVADDLGRRRSSPPDVLCTTLREELARYQQPCPFKAGDLVTPRATAPFKGRGEPHMVVEVRADAEPDFNEAKTGNDYGCRNDIRVMSEVGEVLPLHWVESFYFEPYTGPGSKPEQKAA
;
A
#
# COMPACT_ATOMS: atom_id res chain seq x y z
N MET A 1 -44.74 17.31 17.92
CA MET A 1 -43.31 17.70 17.90
C MET A 1 -42.67 16.99 16.73
N SER A 2 -42.26 17.79 15.75
CA SER A 2 -42.00 17.41 14.36
C SER A 2 -40.91 16.34 14.21
N ASP A 3 -41.15 15.32 13.38
CA ASP A 3 -40.14 14.35 12.92
C ASP A 3 -38.92 15.03 12.28
N LEU A 4 -39.06 16.29 11.83
CA LEU A 4 -37.98 17.14 11.36
C LEU A 4 -36.92 17.40 12.44
N LEU A 5 -37.31 17.52 13.71
CA LEU A 5 -36.38 17.69 14.85
C LEU A 5 -35.66 16.38 15.21
N ARG A 6 -36.30 15.22 15.00
CA ARG A 6 -35.63 13.91 15.12
C ARG A 6 -34.67 13.65 13.97
N MET A 7 -35.01 14.07 12.76
CA MET A 7 -34.15 13.93 11.57
C MET A 7 -32.93 14.86 11.65
N LEU A 8 -33.09 16.08 12.18
CA LEU A 8 -31.99 17.00 12.44
C LEU A 8 -31.10 16.53 13.60
N ALA A 9 -31.67 15.91 14.64
CA ALA A 9 -30.87 15.30 15.70
C ALA A 9 -30.07 14.08 15.22
N ALA A 10 -30.63 13.25 14.32
CA ALA A 10 -29.89 12.16 13.68
C ALA A 10 -28.80 12.66 12.71
N SER A 11 -29.02 13.82 12.08
CA SER A 11 -28.01 14.49 11.25
C SER A 11 -26.88 15.14 12.06
N ALA A 12 -27.14 15.52 13.31
CA ALA A 12 -26.17 16.22 14.17
C ALA A 12 -25.17 15.28 14.87
N VAL A 13 -25.42 13.95 14.90
CA VAL A 13 -24.44 12.95 15.37
C VAL A 13 -23.52 12.47 14.23
N ALA A 14 -23.75 12.94 13.00
CA ALA A 14 -22.94 12.57 11.83
C ALA A 14 -21.76 13.53 11.58
N ASP A 15 -21.58 14.53 12.44
CA ASP A 15 -20.70 15.68 12.20
C ASP A 15 -19.57 15.77 13.22
N ASP A 16 -18.76 14.71 13.29
CA ASP A 16 -17.43 14.76 13.92
C ASP A 16 -16.42 13.94 13.11
N LEU A 17 -15.87 14.55 12.05
CA LEU A 17 -14.85 14.03 11.12
C LEU A 17 -15.40 13.37 9.85
N GLY A 18 -15.71 14.19 8.84
CA GLY A 18 -16.11 13.81 7.49
C GLY A 18 -15.13 12.92 6.71
N ARG A 19 -15.02 11.64 7.09
CA ARG A 19 -14.73 10.52 6.19
C ARG A 19 -15.99 9.68 6.10
N ARG A 20 -16.79 9.88 5.06
CA ARG A 20 -17.76 8.84 4.67
C ARG A 20 -16.96 7.56 4.45
N ARG A 21 -17.27 6.48 5.20
CA ARG A 21 -16.72 5.16 4.89
C ARG A 21 -17.08 4.86 3.44
N SER A 22 -16.07 4.60 2.60
CA SER A 22 -16.26 4.46 1.16
C SER A 22 -17.03 3.18 0.78
N SER A 23 -17.08 2.20 1.68
CA SER A 23 -17.65 0.88 1.41
C SER A 23 -18.64 0.47 2.49
N PRO A 24 -19.73 -0.24 2.14
CA PRO A 24 -20.62 -0.92 3.09
C PRO A 24 -19.84 -1.87 4.03
N PRO A 25 -20.32 -2.10 5.28
CA PRO A 25 -19.60 -2.91 6.26
C PRO A 25 -19.27 -4.35 5.81
N ASP A 26 -20.18 -5.01 5.09
CA ASP A 26 -19.99 -6.35 4.54
C ASP A 26 -18.90 -6.38 3.46
N VAL A 27 -18.90 -5.41 2.55
CA VAL A 27 -17.84 -5.24 1.53
C VAL A 27 -16.48 -4.98 2.19
N LEU A 28 -16.45 -4.15 3.24
CA LEU A 28 -15.23 -3.88 3.99
C LEU A 28 -14.70 -5.12 4.70
N CYS A 29 -15.57 -5.91 5.35
CA CYS A 29 -15.17 -7.16 5.99
C CYS A 29 -14.54 -8.14 5.00
N THR A 30 -15.09 -8.26 3.79
CA THR A 30 -14.50 -9.09 2.73
C THR A 30 -13.13 -8.55 2.32
N THR A 31 -13.03 -7.25 2.03
CA THR A 31 -11.77 -6.60 1.64
C THR A 31 -10.68 -6.79 2.71
N LEU A 32 -11.00 -6.60 4.00
CA LEU A 32 -10.05 -6.79 5.09
C LEU A 32 -9.52 -8.22 5.19
N ARG A 33 -10.37 -9.22 4.92
CA ARG A 33 -9.94 -10.63 4.93
C ARG A 33 -9.04 -10.95 3.74
N GLU A 34 -9.33 -10.41 2.57
CA GLU A 34 -8.50 -10.57 1.37
C GLU A 34 -7.12 -9.92 1.58
N GLU A 35 -7.08 -8.72 2.15
CA GLU A 35 -5.82 -8.03 2.46
C GLU A 35 -5.02 -8.78 3.53
N LEU A 36 -5.67 -9.31 4.58
CA LEU A 36 -4.99 -10.17 5.56
C LEU A 36 -4.39 -11.42 4.90
N ALA A 37 -5.17 -12.13 4.07
CA ALA A 37 -4.72 -13.34 3.39
C ALA A 37 -3.51 -13.06 2.48
N ARG A 38 -3.48 -11.90 1.83
CA ARG A 38 -2.36 -11.44 1.00
C ARG A 38 -1.15 -11.04 1.85
N TYR A 39 -1.34 -10.33 2.95
CA TYR A 39 -0.26 -9.93 3.86
C TYR A 39 0.52 -11.15 4.38
N GLN A 40 -0.18 -12.25 4.63
CA GLN A 40 0.39 -13.52 5.08
C GLN A 40 1.15 -14.29 4.00
N GLN A 41 1.05 -13.91 2.71
CA GLN A 41 1.81 -14.57 1.65
C GLN A 41 3.29 -14.16 1.69
N PRO A 42 4.21 -15.06 1.31
CA PRO A 42 5.61 -14.70 1.11
C PRO A 42 5.76 -13.66 -0.01
N CYS A 43 6.88 -12.93 0.01
CA CYS A 43 7.20 -11.97 -1.05
C CYS A 43 7.22 -12.68 -2.43
N PRO A 44 6.40 -12.26 -3.40
CA PRO A 44 6.34 -12.89 -4.72
C PRO A 44 7.38 -12.32 -5.71
N PHE A 45 8.16 -11.32 -5.30
CA PHE A 45 9.06 -10.57 -6.17
C PHE A 45 10.52 -11.00 -6.01
N LYS A 46 11.34 -10.60 -6.98
CA LYS A 46 12.81 -10.71 -6.95
C LYS A 46 13.46 -9.40 -7.40
N ALA A 47 14.75 -9.24 -7.11
CA ALA A 47 15.53 -8.11 -7.62
C ALA A 47 15.45 -8.02 -9.16
N GLY A 48 15.28 -6.79 -9.66
CA GLY A 48 15.09 -6.48 -11.07
C GLY A 48 13.62 -6.47 -11.53
N ASP A 49 12.67 -6.99 -10.73
CA ASP A 49 11.25 -6.90 -11.09
C ASP A 49 10.77 -5.44 -11.06
N LEU A 50 9.93 -5.08 -12.05
CA LEU A 50 9.17 -3.84 -12.04
C LEU A 50 7.85 -4.05 -11.32
N VAL A 51 7.60 -3.24 -10.29
CA VAL A 51 6.42 -3.27 -9.46
C VAL A 51 5.79 -1.88 -9.38
N THR A 52 4.55 -1.80 -8.90
CA THR A 52 3.87 -0.53 -8.65
C THR A 52 3.08 -0.61 -7.35
N PRO A 53 2.94 0.49 -6.60
CA PRO A 53 2.09 0.53 -5.42
C PRO A 53 0.65 0.14 -5.76
N ARG A 54 0.06 -0.73 -4.93
CA ARG A 54 -1.37 -1.08 -5.00
C ARG A 54 -2.24 0.15 -4.75
N ALA A 55 -3.49 0.07 -5.18
CA ALA A 55 -4.51 1.08 -4.87
C ALA A 55 -4.74 1.27 -3.36
N THR A 56 -4.48 0.24 -2.55
CA THR A 56 -4.64 0.23 -1.09
C THR A 56 -3.38 0.65 -0.34
N ALA A 57 -2.26 0.91 -1.03
CA ALA A 57 -1.02 1.32 -0.39
C ALA A 57 -1.16 2.73 0.25
N PRO A 58 -0.54 2.98 1.42
CA PRO A 58 -0.64 4.25 2.13
C PRO A 58 0.24 5.36 1.56
N PHE A 59 0.99 5.09 0.48
CA PHE A 59 1.94 6.02 -0.15
C PHE A 59 1.57 6.31 -1.61
N LYS A 60 2.14 7.41 -2.14
CA LYS A 60 1.93 7.88 -3.53
C LYS A 60 2.66 7.00 -4.54
N GLY A 61 2.42 7.24 -5.84
CA GLY A 61 3.11 6.56 -6.94
C GLY A 61 2.34 5.38 -7.56
N ARG A 62 1.03 5.24 -7.26
CA ARG A 62 0.19 4.21 -7.88
C ARG A 62 0.20 4.37 -9.41
N GLY A 63 0.56 3.29 -10.11
CA GLY A 63 0.64 3.28 -11.56
C GLY A 63 1.98 3.78 -12.12
N GLU A 64 2.92 4.19 -11.27
CA GLU A 64 4.30 4.51 -11.64
C GLU A 64 5.20 3.30 -11.36
N PRO A 65 6.23 3.06 -12.20
CA PRO A 65 7.13 1.92 -12.02
C PRO A 65 8.07 2.15 -10.83
N HIS A 66 8.29 1.11 -10.06
CA HIS A 66 9.33 1.00 -9.04
C HIS A 66 10.13 -0.27 -9.36
N MET A 67 11.45 -0.22 -9.17
CA MET A 67 12.31 -1.38 -9.37
C MET A 67 12.63 -2.03 -8.03
N VAL A 68 12.42 -3.35 -7.92
CA VAL A 68 12.90 -4.12 -6.78
C VAL A 68 14.42 -4.22 -6.86
N VAL A 69 15.12 -3.76 -5.83
CA VAL A 69 16.58 -3.78 -5.75
C VAL A 69 17.07 -4.93 -4.87
N GLU A 70 16.36 -5.21 -3.79
CA GLU A 70 16.73 -6.23 -2.80
C GLU A 70 15.48 -6.89 -2.24
N VAL A 71 15.58 -8.18 -1.88
CA VAL A 71 14.54 -8.94 -1.18
C VAL A 71 15.16 -9.62 0.03
N ARG A 72 14.53 -9.46 1.19
CA ARG A 72 14.87 -10.14 2.44
C ARG A 72 13.85 -11.23 2.71
N ALA A 73 14.18 -12.46 2.35
CA ALA A 73 13.27 -13.59 2.46
C ALA A 73 12.88 -13.94 3.91
N ASP A 74 13.74 -13.58 4.86
CA ASP A 74 13.65 -13.81 6.30
C ASP A 74 13.34 -12.52 7.09
N ALA A 75 12.78 -11.52 6.42
CA ALA A 75 12.39 -10.29 7.09
C ALA A 75 11.28 -10.55 8.13
N GLU A 76 11.52 -10.09 9.35
CA GLU A 76 10.60 -10.13 10.47
C GLU A 76 10.16 -8.70 10.85
N PRO A 77 8.97 -8.51 11.43
CA PRO A 77 8.54 -7.24 11.98
C PRO A 77 9.58 -6.63 12.93
N ASP A 78 10.01 -5.39 12.67
CA ASP A 78 11.04 -4.72 13.47
C ASP A 78 10.41 -3.81 14.54
N PHE A 79 10.49 -4.27 15.80
CA PHE A 79 9.99 -3.56 16.98
C PHE A 79 11.08 -2.78 17.74
N ASN A 80 12.18 -2.41 17.08
CA ASN A 80 13.20 -1.59 17.70
C ASN A 80 12.63 -0.22 18.11
N GLU A 81 12.63 0.08 19.41
CA GLU A 81 12.11 1.32 19.99
C GLU A 81 12.80 2.59 19.48
N ALA A 82 13.99 2.48 18.89
CA ALA A 82 14.66 3.60 18.23
C ALA A 82 13.98 4.01 16.92
N LYS A 83 13.16 3.12 16.32
CA LYS A 83 12.34 3.45 15.15
C LYS A 83 11.08 4.16 15.61
N THR A 84 10.83 5.34 15.05
CA THR A 84 9.59 6.10 15.28
C THR A 84 8.86 6.27 13.94
N GLY A 85 7.54 6.16 13.95
CA GLY A 85 6.70 6.36 12.76
C GLY A 85 6.24 5.06 12.08
N ASN A 86 5.96 5.17 10.77
CA ASN A 86 5.25 4.13 10.01
C ASN A 86 6.06 2.84 9.78
N ASP A 87 7.36 2.83 10.08
CA ASP A 87 8.23 1.66 9.89
C ASP A 87 8.34 0.78 11.14
N TYR A 88 7.79 1.23 12.28
CA TYR A 88 7.80 0.46 13.52
C TYR A 88 6.81 -0.70 13.44
N GLY A 89 7.29 -1.93 13.68
CA GLY A 89 6.50 -3.15 13.58
C GLY A 89 6.20 -3.60 12.14
N CYS A 90 6.75 -2.93 11.14
CA CYS A 90 6.66 -3.37 9.74
C CYS A 90 7.72 -4.41 9.41
N ARG A 91 7.39 -5.33 8.50
CA ARG A 91 8.31 -6.39 8.03
C ARG A 91 9.42 -5.84 7.15
N ASN A 92 9.09 -4.88 6.27
CA ASN A 92 9.99 -4.28 5.28
C ASN A 92 10.90 -5.29 4.56
N ASP A 93 10.29 -6.20 3.81
CA ASP A 93 10.91 -7.36 3.15
C ASP A 93 11.47 -7.08 1.75
N ILE A 94 11.23 -5.91 1.17
CA ILE A 94 11.85 -5.50 -0.11
C ILE A 94 12.42 -4.10 -0.05
N ARG A 95 13.48 -3.87 -0.83
CA ARG A 95 14.01 -2.54 -1.09
C ARG A 95 13.67 -2.15 -2.51
N VAL A 96 13.03 -1.01 -2.68
CA VAL A 96 12.62 -0.49 -3.99
C VAL A 96 13.33 0.82 -4.32
N MET A 97 13.57 1.03 -5.61
CA MET A 97 14.00 2.30 -6.18
C MET A 97 12.86 2.89 -7.01
N SER A 98 12.57 4.17 -6.80
CA SER A 98 11.56 4.91 -7.56
C SER A 98 11.98 6.35 -7.77
N GLU A 99 11.37 7.02 -8.74
CA GLU A 99 11.61 8.44 -8.99
C GLU A 99 10.79 9.30 -8.02
N VAL A 100 11.45 10.25 -7.37
CA VAL A 100 10.80 11.28 -6.54
C VAL A 100 11.42 12.63 -6.89
N GLY A 101 10.72 13.40 -7.73
CA GLY A 101 11.32 14.60 -8.33
C GLY A 101 12.38 14.19 -9.34
N GLU A 102 13.64 14.63 -9.16
CA GLU A 102 14.76 14.31 -10.05
C GLU A 102 15.76 13.31 -9.43
N VAL A 103 15.36 12.65 -8.34
CA VAL A 103 16.21 11.69 -7.62
C VAL A 103 15.60 10.30 -7.61
N LEU A 104 16.46 9.28 -7.49
CA LEU A 104 16.10 7.87 -7.41
C LEU A 104 16.42 7.28 -6.03
N PRO A 105 15.68 7.64 -4.97
CA PRO A 105 15.93 7.13 -3.63
C PRO A 105 15.63 5.62 -3.52
N LEU A 106 16.22 5.01 -2.49
CA LEU A 106 15.95 3.63 -2.10
C LEU A 106 15.14 3.60 -0.81
N HIS A 107 14.03 2.86 -0.82
CA HIS A 107 13.15 2.70 0.33
C HIS A 107 12.99 1.22 0.69
N TRP A 108 13.12 0.92 1.98
CA TRP A 108 12.67 -0.36 2.54
C TRP A 108 11.16 -0.29 2.75
N VAL A 109 10.43 -1.27 2.21
CA VAL A 109 8.97 -1.31 2.20
C VAL A 109 8.47 -2.75 2.27
N GLU A 110 7.20 -2.92 2.60
CA GLU A 110 6.56 -4.23 2.59
C GLU A 110 6.09 -4.61 1.18
N SER A 111 6.49 -5.79 0.70
CA SER A 111 6.10 -6.34 -0.61
C SER A 111 4.59 -6.44 -0.79
N PHE A 112 3.86 -6.63 0.31
CA PHE A 112 2.40 -6.64 0.37
C PHE A 112 1.76 -5.44 -0.35
N TYR A 113 2.36 -4.25 -0.24
CA TYR A 113 1.83 -3.02 -0.85
C TYR A 113 2.05 -2.91 -2.35
N PHE A 114 2.67 -3.91 -2.99
CA PHE A 114 3.05 -3.85 -4.40
C PHE A 114 2.33 -4.91 -5.24
N GLU A 115 2.23 -4.62 -6.53
CA GLU A 115 1.82 -5.54 -7.58
C GLU A 115 2.71 -5.38 -8.81
N PRO A 116 2.78 -6.39 -9.72
CA PRO A 116 3.59 -6.29 -10.93
C PRO A 116 3.19 -5.05 -11.76
N TYR A 117 4.19 -4.29 -12.22
CA TYR A 117 3.94 -3.17 -13.11
C TYR A 117 3.71 -3.67 -14.53
N THR A 118 2.58 -3.28 -15.12
CA THR A 118 2.15 -3.70 -16.47
C THR A 118 2.07 -2.55 -17.48
N GLY A 119 2.55 -1.36 -17.11
CA GLY A 119 2.54 -0.17 -17.97
C GLY A 119 3.64 -0.15 -19.04
N PRO A 120 3.81 0.97 -19.74
CA PRO A 120 4.86 1.16 -20.75
C PRO A 120 6.26 0.85 -20.21
N GLY A 121 7.09 0.14 -20.99
CA GLY A 121 8.44 -0.26 -20.55
C GLY A 121 8.49 -1.44 -19.56
N SER A 122 7.35 -2.06 -19.23
CA SER A 122 7.30 -3.26 -18.35
C SER A 122 7.99 -4.49 -18.93
N LYS A 123 8.22 -4.54 -20.25
CA LYS A 123 9.00 -5.59 -20.91
C LYS A 123 10.40 -5.06 -21.18
N PRO A 124 11.46 -5.84 -20.94
CA PRO A 124 12.79 -5.44 -21.36
C PRO A 124 12.78 -5.18 -22.86
N GLU A 125 13.22 -3.98 -23.27
CA GLU A 125 13.43 -3.69 -24.68
C GLU A 125 14.40 -4.72 -25.24
N GLN A 126 13.95 -5.46 -26.27
CA GLN A 126 14.85 -6.30 -27.04
C GLN A 126 15.83 -5.36 -27.76
N LYS A 127 17.01 -5.13 -27.17
CA LYS A 127 18.10 -4.50 -27.90
C LYS A 127 18.36 -5.32 -29.15
N ALA A 128 18.11 -4.74 -30.32
CA ALA A 128 18.57 -5.30 -31.58
C ALA A 128 20.08 -5.49 -31.46
N ALA A 129 20.53 -6.74 -31.64
CA ALA A 129 21.94 -7.12 -31.64
C ALA A 129 22.68 -6.50 -32.83
#